data_AF-A0A9E2X1Y4-F1
#
_entry.id   AF-A0A9E2X1Y4-F1
#
_cell.length_a   1.000
_cell.length_b   1.000
_cell.length_c   1.000
_cell.angle_alpha   90.00
_cell.angle_beta   90.00
_cell.angle_gamma   90.00
#
_symmetry.space_group_name_H-M   'P 1'
#
loop_
_entity.id
_entity.type
_entity.pdbx_description
1 polymer ?
#
loop_
_entity_poly.entity_id
_entity_poly.type
_entity_poly.pdbx_seq_one_letter_code
_entity_poly.pdbx_strand_id
1 'polypeptide(L)'
;MPDAAAQKLLPEGWQVSPPSTGSSKDANLTVIFIDELAVQNPDGTPGELFRIAGIGVPAKKKGTDATVGMVGPGLVSNPSYAPGPYGTAAAANATVDRHVHTDAAGKSTVEESWEFKGDGGDAIQLQLQYISGVPVRSKGEVTPHSAVKPDFYRIYRFEQAADVVRSSATGTDRTLKYLFKATGPKLSLLFDGSEQLISITSLPFYSRQIFLPEEVTQ
;
A
#
# COMPACT_ATOMS: atom_id res chain seq x y z
N MET A 1 -6.61 3.77 -13.66
CA MET A 1 -5.82 3.70 -14.90
C MET A 1 -6.36 2.60 -15.80
N PRO A 2 -6.01 2.57 -17.09
CA PRO A 2 -6.28 1.42 -17.94
C PRO A 2 -5.61 0.14 -17.40
N ASP A 3 -6.30 -1.01 -17.43
CA ASP A 3 -5.75 -2.29 -16.97
C ASP A 3 -4.44 -2.67 -17.66
N ALA A 4 -4.29 -2.29 -18.93
CA ALA A 4 -3.06 -2.53 -19.69
C ALA A 4 -1.82 -1.85 -19.08
N ALA A 5 -1.97 -0.74 -18.35
CA ALA A 5 -0.87 -0.10 -17.65
C ALA A 5 -0.48 -0.90 -16.39
N ALA A 6 -1.46 -1.29 -15.57
CA ALA A 6 -1.23 -2.13 -14.39
C ALA A 6 -0.66 -3.51 -14.77
N GLN A 7 -1.12 -4.09 -15.89
CA GLN A 7 -0.67 -5.39 -16.38
C GLN A 7 0.83 -5.42 -16.72
N LYS A 8 1.45 -4.28 -17.08
CA LYS A 8 2.89 -4.19 -17.33
C LYS A 8 3.75 -4.38 -16.08
N LEU A 9 3.16 -4.25 -14.89
CA LEU A 9 3.84 -4.52 -13.62
C LEU A 9 3.81 -5.99 -13.23
N LEU A 10 3.00 -6.80 -13.92
CA LEU A 10 2.85 -8.20 -13.59
C LEU A 10 3.83 -9.06 -14.41
N PRO A 11 4.46 -10.06 -13.78
CA PRO A 11 5.29 -11.00 -14.50
C PRO A 11 4.46 -11.89 -15.43
N GLU A 12 5.13 -12.58 -16.34
CA GLU A 12 4.49 -13.55 -17.22
C GLU A 12 3.71 -14.60 -16.41
N GLY A 13 2.56 -15.04 -16.95
CA GLY A 13 1.68 -16.00 -16.27
C GLY A 13 0.74 -15.37 -15.24
N TRP A 14 0.82 -14.06 -14.99
CA TRP A 14 -0.09 -13.33 -14.10
C TRP A 14 -1.00 -12.38 -14.87
N GLN A 15 -2.17 -12.11 -14.31
CA GLN A 15 -3.12 -11.14 -14.86
C GLN A 15 -3.71 -10.26 -13.78
N VAL A 16 -4.01 -9.01 -14.14
CA VAL A 16 -4.73 -8.07 -13.27
C VAL A 16 -6.08 -8.68 -12.90
N SER A 17 -6.43 -8.60 -11.62
CA SER A 17 -7.63 -9.19 -11.03
C SER A 17 -8.19 -8.23 -9.98
N PRO A 18 -8.84 -7.13 -10.40
CA PRO A 18 -9.40 -6.16 -9.48
C PRO A 18 -10.49 -6.82 -8.60
N PRO A 19 -10.65 -6.37 -7.34
CA PRO A 19 -11.71 -6.89 -6.50
C PRO A 19 -13.08 -6.52 -7.08
N SER A 20 -14.01 -7.48 -7.08
CA SER A 20 -15.38 -7.28 -7.60
C SER A 20 -16.35 -6.69 -6.56
N THR A 21 -15.93 -6.60 -5.30
CA THR A 21 -16.71 -6.12 -4.16
C THR A 21 -15.85 -5.30 -3.19
N GLY A 22 -16.49 -4.68 -2.20
CA GLY A 22 -15.82 -3.87 -1.18
C GLY A 22 -15.55 -2.43 -1.62
N SER A 23 -14.91 -1.65 -0.73
CA SER A 23 -14.66 -0.22 -0.93
C SER A 23 -13.69 0.08 -2.07
N SER A 24 -12.77 -0.84 -2.35
CA SER A 24 -11.79 -0.72 -3.44
C SER A 24 -12.22 -1.50 -4.69
N LYS A 25 -13.52 -1.81 -4.84
CA LYS A 25 -14.05 -2.48 -6.03
C LYS A 25 -13.54 -1.80 -7.31
N ASP A 26 -13.14 -2.61 -8.29
CA ASP A 26 -12.60 -2.20 -9.59
C ASP A 26 -11.23 -1.49 -9.54
N ALA A 27 -10.60 -1.35 -8.37
CA ALA A 27 -9.24 -0.82 -8.26
C ALA A 27 -8.21 -1.83 -8.81
N ASN A 28 -7.49 -1.44 -9.85
CA ASN A 28 -6.45 -2.26 -10.49
C ASN A 28 -5.03 -1.95 -10.01
N LEU A 29 -4.87 -0.94 -9.17
CA LEU A 29 -3.60 -0.55 -8.57
C LEU A 29 -3.85 0.08 -7.19
N THR A 30 -2.97 -0.21 -6.23
CA THR A 30 -2.99 0.38 -4.89
C THR A 30 -1.67 1.08 -4.61
N VAL A 31 -1.73 2.23 -3.94
CA VAL A 31 -0.56 2.89 -3.35
C VAL A 31 -0.69 2.80 -1.84
N ILE A 32 0.31 2.22 -1.19
CA ILE A 32 0.30 1.91 0.23
C ILE A 32 1.36 2.78 0.91
N PHE A 33 0.93 3.57 1.89
CA PHE A 33 1.80 4.37 2.73
C PHE A 33 1.91 3.71 4.11
N ILE A 34 3.13 3.47 4.57
CA ILE A 34 3.41 2.84 5.86
C ILE A 34 4.38 3.73 6.62
N ASP A 35 4.02 4.04 7.86
CA ASP A 35 4.90 4.65 8.87
C ASP A 35 4.98 3.68 10.04
N GLU A 36 6.12 3.01 10.18
CA GLU A 36 6.30 2.01 11.22
C GLU A 36 6.45 2.67 12.58
N LEU A 37 5.56 2.33 13.51
CA LEU A 37 5.60 2.82 14.89
C LEU A 37 6.34 1.85 15.82
N ALA A 38 6.34 0.57 15.48
CA ALA A 38 7.04 -0.49 16.22
C ALA A 38 7.34 -1.65 15.27
N VAL A 39 8.55 -2.20 15.39
CA VAL A 39 8.97 -3.43 14.74
C VAL A 39 9.61 -4.32 15.80
N GLN A 40 9.33 -5.62 15.73
CA GLN A 40 9.93 -6.62 16.59
C GLN A 40 10.58 -7.69 15.71
N ASN A 41 11.85 -7.98 15.99
CA ASN A 41 12.59 -9.05 15.36
C ASN A 41 12.13 -10.43 15.88
N PRO A 42 12.44 -11.53 15.18
CA PRO A 42 12.06 -12.87 15.63
C PRO A 42 12.56 -13.26 17.03
N ASP A 43 13.66 -12.66 17.50
CA ASP A 43 14.23 -12.86 18.84
C ASP A 43 13.55 -11.99 19.93
N GLY A 44 12.54 -11.20 19.56
CA GLY A 44 11.81 -10.30 20.46
C GLY A 44 12.42 -8.92 20.62
N THR A 45 13.60 -8.65 20.05
CA THR A 45 14.26 -7.34 20.14
C THR A 45 13.59 -6.30 19.24
N PRO A 46 13.69 -4.99 19.55
CA PRO A 46 13.22 -3.94 18.65
C PRO A 46 13.93 -3.99 17.29
N GLY A 47 13.15 -3.93 16.22
CA GLY A 47 13.66 -3.78 14.86
C GLY A 47 13.85 -2.31 14.46
N GLU A 48 14.49 -2.09 13.32
CA GLU A 48 14.64 -0.76 12.73
C GLU A 48 13.31 -0.28 12.13
N LEU A 49 12.96 0.98 12.39
CA LEU A 49 11.75 1.61 11.86
C LEU A 49 12.04 2.31 10.54
N PHE A 50 11.16 2.16 9.58
CA PHE A 50 11.22 2.90 8.32
C PHE A 50 9.84 3.23 7.78
N ARG A 51 9.82 4.10 6.76
CA ARG A 51 8.61 4.43 6.00
C ARG A 51 8.66 3.82 4.64
N ILE A 52 7.49 3.47 4.12
CA ILE A 52 7.33 2.88 2.78
C ILE A 52 6.22 3.60 2.04
N ALA A 53 6.46 3.93 0.77
CA ALA A 53 5.42 4.15 -0.23
C ALA A 53 5.54 3.04 -1.27
N GLY A 54 4.61 2.09 -1.30
CA GLY A 54 4.66 0.91 -2.17
C GLY A 54 3.50 0.85 -3.14
N ILE A 55 3.73 0.25 -4.31
CA ILE A 55 2.69 0.00 -5.31
C ILE A 55 2.30 -1.48 -5.27
N GLY A 56 1.01 -1.75 -5.21
CA GLY A 56 0.44 -3.08 -5.32
C GLY A 56 -0.49 -3.21 -6.52
N VAL A 57 -0.55 -4.40 -7.12
CA VAL A 57 -1.52 -4.73 -8.16
C VAL A 57 -2.30 -5.98 -7.72
N PRO A 58 -3.63 -5.91 -7.55
CA PRO A 58 -4.45 -7.09 -7.39
C PRO A 58 -4.29 -7.99 -8.62
N ALA A 59 -3.79 -9.20 -8.41
CA ALA A 59 -3.40 -10.09 -9.50
C ALA A 59 -3.78 -11.54 -9.18
N LYS A 60 -3.98 -12.34 -10.22
CA LYS A 60 -4.12 -13.79 -10.10
C LYS A 60 -3.20 -14.49 -11.08
N LYS A 61 -2.71 -15.67 -10.71
CA LYS A 61 -1.98 -16.54 -11.63
C LYS A 61 -2.97 -17.11 -12.63
N LYS A 62 -2.61 -17.13 -13.92
CA LYS A 62 -3.46 -17.69 -14.98
C LYS A 62 -3.80 -19.14 -14.66
N GLY A 63 -5.08 -19.50 -14.82
CA GLY A 63 -5.59 -20.83 -14.45
C GLY A 63 -5.90 -21.01 -12.96
N THR A 64 -5.81 -19.95 -12.14
CA THR A 64 -6.23 -19.96 -10.73
C THR A 64 -7.27 -18.87 -10.47
N ASP A 65 -8.06 -19.03 -9.41
CA ASP A 65 -9.06 -18.05 -8.99
C ASP A 65 -8.60 -17.16 -7.82
N ALA A 66 -7.49 -17.54 -7.16
CA ALA A 66 -6.96 -16.81 -6.02
C ALA A 66 -6.37 -15.47 -6.47
N THR A 67 -6.93 -14.37 -5.96
CA THR A 67 -6.37 -13.02 -6.13
C THR A 67 -5.45 -12.70 -4.96
N VAL A 68 -4.25 -12.23 -5.27
CA VAL A 68 -3.21 -11.80 -4.33
C VAL A 68 -2.77 -10.38 -4.65
N GLY A 69 -2.06 -9.74 -3.72
CA GLY A 69 -1.36 -8.49 -4.00
C GLY A 69 0.00 -8.77 -4.63
N MET A 70 0.21 -8.35 -5.88
CA MET A 70 1.53 -8.32 -6.49
C MET A 70 2.25 -7.03 -6.10
N VAL A 71 3.36 -7.16 -5.37
CA VAL A 71 4.17 -6.03 -4.90
C VAL A 71 5.04 -5.55 -6.06
N GLY A 72 4.76 -4.34 -6.54
CA GLY A 72 5.51 -3.63 -7.56
C GLY A 72 6.54 -2.66 -6.96
N PRO A 73 6.99 -1.67 -7.75
CA PRO A 73 7.93 -0.66 -7.31
C PRO A 73 7.49 0.11 -6.06
N GLY A 74 8.45 0.58 -5.28
CA GLY A 74 8.19 1.41 -4.11
C GLY A 74 9.42 2.19 -3.66
N LEU A 75 9.23 3.05 -2.68
CA LEU A 75 10.27 3.87 -2.05
C LEU A 75 10.31 3.55 -0.55
N VAL A 76 11.53 3.43 0.00
CA VAL A 76 11.74 3.14 1.43
C VAL A 76 12.73 4.12 2.06
N SER A 77 12.44 4.55 3.29
CA SER A 77 13.25 5.57 3.98
C SER A 77 14.59 5.07 4.52
N ASN A 78 14.73 3.75 4.68
CA ASN A 78 15.96 3.11 5.14
C ASN A 78 16.71 2.50 3.95
N PRO A 79 17.90 3.02 3.59
CA PRO A 79 18.70 2.49 2.50
C PRO A 79 19.09 1.01 2.68
N SER A 80 19.36 0.57 3.92
CA SER A 80 19.72 -0.81 4.23
C SER A 80 18.57 -1.79 4.02
N TYR A 81 17.32 -1.30 4.02
CA TYR A 81 16.15 -2.11 3.70
C TYR A 81 15.96 -2.27 2.19
N ALA A 82 16.46 -1.36 1.34
CA ALA A 82 16.33 -1.48 -0.10
C ALA A 82 17.20 -2.64 -0.66
N PRO A 83 16.69 -3.48 -1.58
CA PRO A 83 15.44 -3.36 -2.35
C PRO A 83 14.21 -4.01 -1.70
N GLY A 84 14.31 -4.36 -0.42
CA GLY A 84 13.29 -5.06 0.34
C GLY A 84 13.24 -6.54 0.00
N PRO A 85 12.44 -7.31 0.76
CA PRO A 85 12.27 -8.75 0.54
C PRO A 85 11.70 -9.08 -0.84
N TYR A 86 10.87 -8.20 -1.41
CA TYR A 86 10.31 -8.38 -2.74
C TYR A 86 11.27 -7.95 -3.85
N GLY A 87 12.38 -7.27 -3.56
CA GLY A 87 13.34 -6.82 -4.57
C GLY A 87 12.87 -5.65 -5.43
N THR A 88 11.85 -4.91 -5.01
CA THR A 88 11.17 -3.89 -5.83
C THR A 88 11.37 -2.46 -5.34
N ALA A 89 11.79 -2.27 -4.08
CA ALA A 89 11.90 -0.96 -3.47
C ALA A 89 13.21 -0.26 -3.84
N ALA A 90 13.21 1.06 -3.91
CA ALA A 90 14.41 1.90 -3.97
C ALA A 90 14.52 2.76 -2.70
N ALA A 91 15.75 3.11 -2.32
CA ALA A 91 15.98 4.03 -1.20
C ALA A 91 15.45 5.44 -1.53
N ALA A 92 14.93 6.13 -0.52
CA ALA A 92 14.41 7.49 -0.63
C ALA A 92 14.55 8.25 0.68
N ASN A 93 14.65 9.57 0.61
CA ASN A 93 14.35 10.43 1.75
C ASN A 93 12.83 10.46 1.94
N ALA A 94 12.35 10.30 3.18
CA ALA A 94 10.94 10.29 3.49
C ALA A 94 10.58 11.21 4.67
N THR A 95 9.52 11.99 4.51
CA THR A 95 8.92 12.79 5.59
C THR A 95 7.43 12.49 5.69
N VAL A 96 6.94 12.37 6.92
CA VAL A 96 5.54 12.13 7.23
C VAL A 96 5.12 13.10 8.33
N ASP A 97 4.13 13.93 8.03
CA ASP A 97 3.51 14.83 8.99
C ASP A 97 2.05 14.40 9.18
N ARG A 98 1.61 14.37 10.44
CA ARG A 98 0.23 14.04 10.81
C ARG A 98 -0.27 14.98 11.89
N HIS A 99 -1.41 15.60 11.63
CA HIS A 99 -2.14 16.41 12.60
C HIS A 99 -3.54 15.86 12.79
N VAL A 100 -3.95 15.67 14.05
CA VAL A 100 -5.30 15.22 14.40
C VAL A 100 -5.90 16.25 15.34
N HIS A 101 -7.04 16.80 14.94
CA HIS A 101 -7.83 17.69 15.78
C HIS A 101 -9.16 17.04 16.10
N THR A 102 -9.42 16.77 17.39
CA THR A 102 -10.71 16.29 17.89
C THR A 102 -11.43 17.44 18.59
N ASP A 103 -12.63 17.79 18.13
CA ASP A 103 -13.43 18.84 18.74
C ASP A 103 -14.17 18.35 20.01
N ALA A 104 -14.86 19.26 20.69
CA ALA A 104 -15.61 18.95 21.90
C ALA A 104 -16.78 17.97 21.69
N ALA A 105 -17.26 17.80 20.44
CA ALA A 105 -18.27 16.81 20.08
C ALA A 105 -17.66 15.44 19.72
N GLY A 106 -16.33 15.30 19.79
CA GLY A 106 -15.61 14.08 19.48
C GLY A 106 -15.38 13.85 17.98
N LYS A 107 -15.73 14.80 17.12
CA LYS A 107 -15.45 14.71 15.69
C LYS A 107 -13.97 15.01 15.47
N SER A 108 -13.26 14.11 14.78
CA SER A 108 -11.85 14.33 14.47
C SER A 108 -11.63 14.67 13.00
N THR A 109 -10.81 15.68 12.75
CA THR A 109 -10.24 16.01 11.44
C THR A 109 -8.79 15.57 11.43
N VAL A 110 -8.39 14.85 10.39
CA VAL A 110 -7.02 14.36 10.21
C VAL A 110 -6.42 15.03 8.99
N GLU A 111 -5.20 15.53 9.14
CA GLU A 111 -4.35 16.04 8.08
C GLU A 111 -3.07 15.21 8.01
N GLU A 112 -2.71 14.74 6.82
CA GLU A 112 -1.50 13.96 6.56
C GLU A 112 -0.76 14.51 5.35
N SER A 113 0.56 14.61 5.48
CA SER A 113 1.48 14.87 4.38
C SER A 113 2.53 13.77 4.34
N TRP A 114 2.69 13.14 3.19
CA TRP A 114 3.70 12.12 2.93
C TRP A 114 4.53 12.57 1.74
N GLU A 115 5.85 12.63 1.90
CA GLU A 115 6.78 12.86 0.81
C GLU A 115 7.86 11.79 0.79
N PHE A 116 8.09 11.18 -0.37
CA PHE A 116 9.21 10.29 -0.64
C PHE A 116 9.95 10.79 -1.87
N LYS A 117 11.27 10.95 -1.74
CA LYS A 117 12.17 11.43 -2.82
C LYS A 117 13.33 10.44 -2.96
N GLY A 118 13.27 9.62 -3.99
CA GLY A 118 14.33 8.66 -4.32
C GLY A 118 15.47 9.31 -5.11
N ASP A 119 16.68 8.80 -4.91
CA ASP A 119 17.89 9.32 -5.56
C ASP A 119 17.86 9.15 -7.09
N GLY A 120 17.09 8.17 -7.58
CA GLY A 120 16.86 7.92 -9.01
C GLY A 120 15.84 8.86 -9.68
N GLY A 121 15.36 9.90 -8.97
CA GLY A 121 14.38 10.85 -9.48
C GLY A 121 12.91 10.41 -9.36
N ASP A 122 12.66 9.19 -8.88
CA ASP A 122 11.32 8.75 -8.49
C ASP A 122 10.87 9.48 -7.22
N ALA A 123 9.63 9.97 -7.20
CA ALA A 123 9.05 10.64 -6.05
C ALA A 123 7.56 10.30 -5.91
N ILE A 124 7.09 10.16 -4.67
CA ILE A 124 5.68 9.95 -4.32
C ILE A 124 5.29 10.98 -3.26
N GLN A 125 4.19 11.68 -3.48
CA GLN A 125 3.63 12.68 -2.59
C GLN A 125 2.14 12.43 -2.38
N LEU A 126 1.70 12.53 -1.13
CA LEU A 126 0.29 12.52 -0.75
C LEU A 126 0.04 13.66 0.23
N GLN A 127 -0.94 14.50 -0.06
CA GLN A 127 -1.56 15.39 0.92
C GLN A 127 -3.01 15.00 1.07
N LEU A 128 -3.44 14.76 2.30
CA LEU A 128 -4.77 14.29 2.61
C LEU A 128 -5.33 15.05 3.81
N GLN A 129 -6.57 15.49 3.71
CA GLN A 129 -7.36 15.97 4.84
C GLN A 129 -8.72 15.28 4.82
N TYR A 130 -9.17 14.74 5.95
CA TYR A 130 -10.46 14.04 6.02
C TYR A 130 -11.08 14.10 7.42
N ILE A 131 -12.38 13.85 7.49
CA ILE A 131 -13.09 13.61 8.75
C ILE A 131 -13.01 12.13 9.11
N SER A 132 -12.41 11.81 10.25
CA SER A 132 -12.31 10.42 10.73
C SER A 132 -13.69 9.87 11.08
N GLY A 133 -13.86 8.58 10.83
CA GLY A 133 -15.07 7.83 11.12
C GLY A 133 -14.80 6.83 12.23
N VAL A 134 -15.75 5.92 12.43
CA VAL A 134 -15.54 4.77 13.32
C VAL A 134 -14.82 3.68 12.53
N PRO A 135 -13.57 3.32 12.86
CA PRO A 135 -12.86 2.29 12.13
C PRO A 135 -13.46 0.90 12.40
N VAL A 136 -13.54 0.06 11.37
CA VAL A 136 -14.01 -1.32 11.48
C VAL A 136 -12.83 -2.23 11.76
N ARG A 137 -12.88 -2.95 12.89
CA ARG A 137 -11.83 -3.92 13.27
C ARG A 137 -11.98 -5.22 12.47
N SER A 138 -10.87 -5.77 12.01
CA SER A 138 -10.83 -7.07 11.32
C SER A 138 -9.50 -7.77 11.50
N LYS A 139 -9.49 -9.09 11.26
CA LYS A 139 -8.30 -9.92 11.15
C LYS A 139 -8.29 -10.56 9.77
N GLY A 140 -7.10 -10.82 9.24
CA GLY A 140 -6.97 -11.48 7.94
C GLY A 140 -5.59 -12.08 7.73
N GLU A 141 -5.49 -12.85 6.66
CA GLU A 141 -4.24 -13.35 6.12
C GLU A 141 -4.15 -12.98 4.65
N VAL A 142 -2.98 -12.52 4.21
CA VAL A 142 -2.68 -12.27 2.80
C VAL A 142 -1.30 -12.80 2.45
N THR A 143 -1.15 -13.25 1.21
CA THR A 143 0.11 -13.75 0.66
C THR A 143 0.60 -12.86 -0.48
N PRO A 144 1.15 -11.67 -0.21
CA PRO A 144 1.69 -10.80 -1.26
C PRO A 144 2.89 -11.46 -1.98
N HIS A 145 2.89 -11.38 -3.31
CA HIS A 145 3.95 -11.91 -4.18
C HIS A 145 4.85 -10.80 -4.72
N SER A 146 6.10 -11.11 -5.07
CA SER A 146 7.00 -10.16 -5.74
C SER A 146 6.76 -10.07 -7.24
N ALA A 147 6.64 -8.86 -7.79
CA ALA A 147 6.57 -8.65 -9.23
C ALA A 147 7.86 -9.05 -9.98
N VAL A 148 9.01 -9.04 -9.31
CA VAL A 148 10.32 -9.38 -9.91
C VAL A 148 10.73 -10.83 -9.66
N LYS A 149 10.19 -11.46 -8.61
CA LYS A 149 10.41 -12.86 -8.24
C LYS A 149 9.06 -13.50 -7.89
N PRO A 150 8.20 -13.81 -8.88
CA PRO A 150 6.80 -14.21 -8.64
C PRO A 150 6.60 -15.43 -7.75
N ASP A 151 7.58 -16.32 -7.67
CA ASP A 151 7.52 -17.49 -6.78
C ASP A 151 7.83 -17.14 -5.31
N PHE A 152 8.44 -15.99 -5.05
CA PHE A 152 8.63 -15.47 -3.71
C PHE A 152 7.37 -14.75 -3.22
N TYR A 153 6.92 -15.12 -2.02
CA TYR A 153 5.86 -14.44 -1.28
C TYR A 153 6.15 -14.46 0.22
N ARG A 154 5.46 -13.59 0.96
CA ARG A 154 5.38 -13.67 2.42
C ARG A 154 3.96 -13.99 2.84
N ILE A 155 3.79 -14.50 4.05
CA ILE A 155 2.48 -14.68 4.68
C ILE A 155 2.34 -13.58 5.73
N TYR A 156 1.35 -12.71 5.56
CA TYR A 156 1.01 -11.67 6.53
C TYR A 156 -0.27 -12.04 7.25
N ARG A 157 -0.16 -12.30 8.54
CA ARG A 157 -1.32 -12.40 9.43
C ARG A 157 -1.48 -11.08 10.15
N PHE A 158 -2.61 -10.43 9.98
CA PHE A 158 -2.78 -9.06 10.47
C PHE A 158 -4.07 -8.88 11.25
N GLU A 159 -4.04 -7.88 12.12
CA GLU A 159 -5.20 -7.26 12.74
C GLU A 159 -5.16 -5.78 12.42
N GLN A 160 -6.30 -5.21 12.04
CA GLN A 160 -6.40 -3.83 11.62
C GLN A 160 -7.69 -3.17 12.09
N ALA A 161 -7.70 -1.85 12.07
CA ALA A 161 -8.89 -1.03 12.19
C ALA A 161 -8.96 -0.13 10.95
N ALA A 162 -9.96 -0.35 10.09
CA ALA A 162 -10.06 0.31 8.78
C ALA A 162 -11.15 1.38 8.76
N ASP A 163 -10.77 2.59 8.37
CA ASP A 163 -11.66 3.72 8.14
C ASP A 163 -11.71 4.04 6.64
N VAL A 164 -12.78 3.63 5.94
CA VAL A 164 -12.97 3.96 4.52
C VAL A 164 -13.42 5.42 4.42
N VAL A 165 -12.49 6.31 4.14
CA VAL A 165 -12.74 7.76 4.09
C VAL A 165 -13.31 8.19 2.75
N ARG A 166 -13.00 7.47 1.67
CA ARG A 166 -13.56 7.67 0.33
C ARG A 166 -13.72 6.36 -0.42
N SER A 167 -14.82 6.19 -1.15
CA SER A 167 -15.07 5.03 -2.00
C SER A 167 -16.20 5.33 -2.98
N SER A 168 -15.93 5.22 -4.28
CA SER A 168 -16.95 5.35 -5.34
C SER A 168 -17.98 4.21 -5.27
N ALA A 169 -17.54 3.01 -4.90
CA ALA A 169 -18.38 1.82 -4.83
C ALA A 169 -19.46 1.88 -3.73
N THR A 170 -19.18 2.58 -2.63
CA THR A 170 -20.09 2.71 -1.48
C THR A 170 -20.72 4.10 -1.36
N GLY A 171 -20.35 5.05 -2.24
CA GLY A 171 -20.79 6.45 -2.16
C GLY A 171 -20.25 7.20 -0.94
N THR A 172 -19.23 6.68 -0.26
CA THR A 172 -18.64 7.33 0.91
C THR A 172 -17.64 8.40 0.47
N ASP A 173 -17.76 9.62 0.98
CA ASP A 173 -16.70 10.63 0.85
C ASP A 173 -16.68 11.56 2.08
N ARG A 174 -15.61 11.45 2.86
CA ARG A 174 -15.27 12.32 4.00
C ARG A 174 -13.97 13.07 3.77
N THR A 175 -13.47 13.06 2.53
CA THR A 175 -12.26 13.75 2.11
C THR A 175 -12.55 15.24 1.99
N LEU A 176 -11.73 16.06 2.63
CA LEU A 176 -11.78 17.52 2.52
C LEU A 176 -10.74 18.05 1.52
N LYS A 177 -9.55 17.45 1.51
CA LYS A 177 -8.47 17.74 0.56
C LYS A 177 -7.77 16.46 0.17
N TYR A 178 -7.41 16.36 -1.10
CA TYR A 178 -6.62 15.25 -1.63
C TYR A 178 -5.74 15.76 -2.75
N LEU A 179 -4.45 15.49 -2.65
CA LEU A 179 -3.48 15.62 -3.72
C LEU A 179 -2.60 14.38 -3.68
N PHE A 180 -2.49 13.69 -4.80
CA PHE A 180 -1.52 12.64 -4.99
C PHE A 180 -0.69 12.93 -6.22
N LYS A 181 0.62 12.73 -6.11
CA LYS A 181 1.55 12.88 -7.21
C LYS A 181 2.60 11.80 -7.12
N ALA A 182 2.81 11.09 -8.23
CA ALA A 182 3.91 10.17 -8.39
C ALA A 182 4.61 10.48 -9.71
N THR A 183 5.93 10.65 -9.66
CA THR A 183 6.74 11.08 -10.81
C THR A 183 8.06 10.33 -10.83
N GLY A 184 8.69 10.30 -12.00
CA GLY A 184 10.03 9.75 -12.18
C GLY A 184 10.04 8.56 -13.12
N PRO A 185 11.22 8.05 -13.48
CA PRO A 185 11.38 7.08 -14.56
C PRO A 185 10.55 5.80 -14.38
N LYS A 186 10.39 5.31 -13.14
CA LYS A 186 9.65 4.07 -12.87
C LYS A 186 8.16 4.31 -12.64
N LEU A 187 7.79 5.51 -12.20
CA LEU A 187 6.44 5.84 -11.75
C LEU A 187 5.61 6.54 -12.82
N SER A 188 6.21 7.33 -13.71
CA SER A 188 5.49 8.08 -14.75
C SER A 188 4.84 7.18 -15.80
N LEU A 189 5.23 5.91 -15.91
CA LEU A 189 4.53 4.91 -16.73
C LEU A 189 3.20 4.44 -16.12
N LEU A 190 3.01 4.68 -14.83
CA LEU A 190 1.83 4.33 -14.04
C LEU A 190 1.00 5.56 -13.67
N PHE A 191 1.60 6.73 -13.65
CA PHE A 191 0.95 7.95 -13.20
C PHE A 191 1.08 9.03 -14.28
N ASP A 192 0.34 8.84 -15.37
CA ASP A 192 0.32 9.72 -16.54
C ASP A 192 -0.81 10.77 -16.49
N GLY A 193 -1.63 10.74 -15.44
CA GLY A 193 -2.78 11.62 -15.24
C GLY A 193 -4.11 11.02 -15.70
N SER A 194 -4.11 9.82 -16.31
CA SER A 194 -5.33 9.09 -16.66
C SER A 194 -5.91 8.30 -15.48
N GLU A 195 -5.25 8.32 -14.32
CA GLU A 195 -5.67 7.58 -13.15
C GLU A 195 -6.96 8.17 -12.57
N GLN A 196 -7.77 7.27 -11.97
CA GLN A 196 -8.94 7.67 -11.21
C GLN A 196 -8.78 7.14 -9.79
N LEU A 197 -8.98 8.03 -8.82
CA LEU A 197 -9.04 7.64 -7.43
C LEU A 197 -10.36 6.90 -7.16
N ILE A 198 -10.27 5.60 -6.86
CA ILE A 198 -11.42 4.76 -6.53
C ILE A 198 -11.78 4.85 -5.05
N SER A 199 -10.77 4.76 -4.18
CA SER A 199 -10.97 4.69 -2.74
C SER A 199 -9.77 5.22 -1.96
N ILE A 200 -10.02 5.70 -0.75
CA ILE A 200 -9.01 5.98 0.27
C ILE A 200 -9.46 5.27 1.55
N THR A 201 -8.56 4.50 2.14
CA THR A 201 -8.76 3.84 3.44
C THR A 201 -7.64 4.25 4.38
N SER A 202 -8.00 4.80 5.53
CA SER A 202 -7.06 5.04 6.62
C SER A 202 -7.01 3.82 7.54
N LEU A 203 -5.82 3.42 7.95
CA LEU A 203 -5.58 2.33 8.90
C LEU A 203 -4.93 2.90 10.17
N PRO A 204 -5.66 3.59 11.06
CA PRO A 204 -5.10 4.15 12.30
C PRO A 204 -4.49 3.08 13.23
N PHE A 205 -4.87 1.82 13.04
CA PHE A 205 -4.25 0.67 13.68
C PHE A 205 -4.05 -0.44 12.64
N TYR A 206 -2.82 -0.91 12.52
CA TYR A 206 -2.45 -2.08 11.74
C TYR A 206 -1.28 -2.78 12.43
N SER A 207 -1.46 -4.06 12.76
CA SER A 207 -0.41 -4.92 13.28
C SER A 207 -0.35 -6.18 12.44
N ARG A 208 0.86 -6.63 12.09
CA ARG A 208 1.05 -7.87 11.34
C ARG A 208 2.21 -8.68 11.89
N GLN A 209 2.05 -10.00 11.80
CA GLN A 209 3.14 -10.96 11.88
C GLN A 209 3.53 -11.37 10.46
N ILE A 210 4.83 -11.51 10.23
CA ILE A 210 5.41 -11.80 8.92
C ILE A 210 6.06 -13.17 8.97
N PHE A 211 5.66 -14.05 8.05
CA PHE A 211 6.24 -15.37 7.89
C PHE A 211 6.74 -15.57 6.46
N LEU A 212 7.70 -16.47 6.30
CA LEU A 212 8.03 -17.07 5.01
C LEU A 212 7.19 -18.35 4.83
N PRO A 213 6.89 -18.76 3.59
CA PRO A 213 6.42 -20.10 3.36
C PRO A 213 7.45 -21.11 3.86
N GLU A 214 6.99 -22.23 4.42
CA GLU A 214 7.87 -23.34 4.77
C GLU A 214 8.63 -23.81 3.52
N GLU A 215 9.93 -24.12 3.66
CA GLU A 215 10.65 -24.82 2.59
C GLU A 215 9.95 -26.17 2.37
N VAL A 216 9.29 -26.33 1.22
CA VAL A 216 8.88 -27.64 0.76
C VAL A 216 10.16 -28.38 0.42
N THR A 217 10.70 -29.09 1.41
CA THR A 217 11.74 -30.09 1.19
C THR A 217 11.18 -31.07 0.16
N GLN A 218 11.68 -31.01 -1.08
CA GLN A 218 11.38 -32.01 -2.10
C GLN A 218 12.02 -33.35 -1.73
#